data_AF-A0A0K8PBN7-F1
#
_entry.id   AF-A0A0K8PBN7-F1
#
_cell.length_a   1.000
_cell.length_b   1.000
_cell.length_c   1.000
_cell.angle_alpha   90.00
_cell.angle_beta   90.00
_cell.angle_gamma   90.00
#
_symmetry.space_group_name_H-M   'P 1'
#
loop_
_entity.id
_entity.type
_entity.pdbx_description
1 polymer ?
#
loop_
_entity_poly.entity_id
_entity_poly.type
_entity_poly.pdbx_seq_one_letter_code
_entity_poly.pdbx_strand_id
1 'polypeptide(L)'
;MRVFRRRRGTRRHRAAGAPGIAGLPRAARALLGCLPGVAAVVALVLCAHGVEHAAETKARTGTHRPAATPYAAPRPHIVPRSQWLGDAARKQPRPRYDDRVAAVFVHHTDSPNGYDCADAPRILRDLYTGQTGTRDWDDIGYNFVVDRCGTVYEGRAGGVERAVTGAHTQGFNHRTTGIAALGTFTAGMPVPRAMIHAIAALSAWKLGLTGTDPRASVRLVSSNGLSRYAAGTTAELPALAGHNDGYMTSCPGAALHARLPEIRQLAARLQGRPAGPQEGHSRRAGSSDPGALRSPPQAADWRWGP
;
A
#
# COMPACT_ATOMS: atom_id res chain seq x y z
N MET A 1 58.98 -70.33 3.09
CA MET A 1 59.73 -69.12 3.51
C MET A 1 59.61 -68.96 5.02
N ARG A 2 60.71 -69.16 5.76
CA ARG A 2 60.87 -68.75 7.16
C ARG A 2 61.07 -67.24 7.20
N VAL A 3 60.46 -66.52 8.15
CA VAL A 3 61.18 -65.49 8.94
C VAL A 3 60.59 -65.41 10.35
N PHE A 4 61.50 -65.34 11.31
CA PHE A 4 61.37 -65.30 12.76
C PHE A 4 60.93 -63.92 13.33
N ARG A 5 60.11 -63.97 14.39
CA ARG A 5 60.35 -63.43 15.76
C ARG A 5 61.09 -62.08 15.89
N ARG A 6 60.48 -61.09 16.60
CA ARG A 6 60.88 -60.71 17.99
C ARG A 6 60.07 -59.55 18.60
N ARG A 7 59.98 -59.64 19.93
CA ARG A 7 59.37 -58.72 20.91
C ARG A 7 60.28 -57.53 21.29
N ARG A 8 59.59 -56.44 21.67
CA ARG A 8 59.87 -55.38 22.68
C ARG A 8 61.34 -55.04 23.01
N GLY A 9 61.66 -53.76 22.87
CA GLY A 9 62.66 -53.05 23.65
C GLY A 9 62.20 -51.63 23.95
N THR A 10 61.91 -51.32 25.22
CA THR A 10 61.67 -49.96 25.71
C THR A 10 63.02 -49.28 25.97
N ARG A 11 63.31 -48.20 25.23
CA ARG A 11 64.48 -47.36 25.49
C ARG A 11 64.15 -46.38 26.63
N ARG A 12 64.79 -46.59 27.79
CA ARG A 12 64.91 -45.57 28.85
C ARG A 12 65.89 -44.50 28.37
N HIS A 13 65.43 -43.27 28.20
CA HIS A 13 66.31 -42.11 28.15
C HIS A 13 66.62 -41.67 29.59
N ARG A 14 67.92 -41.68 29.93
CA ARG A 14 68.46 -41.05 31.14
C ARG A 14 68.29 -39.54 31.01
N ALA A 15 67.52 -38.94 31.91
CA ALA A 15 67.54 -37.50 32.12
C ALA A 15 68.80 -37.14 32.92
N ALA A 16 69.58 -36.20 32.41
CA ALA A 16 70.67 -35.56 33.14
C ALA A 16 70.10 -34.75 34.31
N GLY A 17 70.80 -34.79 35.45
CA GLY A 17 70.37 -34.16 36.70
C GLY A 17 70.22 -32.65 36.58
N ALA A 18 69.12 -32.14 37.12
CA ALA A 18 68.94 -30.73 37.41
C ALA A 18 69.75 -30.34 38.66
N PRO A 19 70.46 -29.20 38.69
CA PRO A 19 71.11 -28.71 39.89
C PRO A 19 70.05 -28.29 40.91
N GLY A 20 70.28 -28.66 42.17
CA GLY A 20 69.36 -28.45 43.29
C GLY A 20 69.10 -26.97 43.56
N ILE A 21 67.82 -26.60 43.57
CA ILE A 21 67.34 -25.29 44.02
C ILE A 21 67.17 -25.33 45.55
N ALA A 22 68.29 -25.57 46.26
CA ALA A 22 68.36 -25.39 47.69
C ALA A 22 68.83 -23.96 47.96
N GLY A 23 67.90 -23.09 48.38
CA GLY A 23 68.26 -21.78 48.95
C GLY A 23 67.51 -20.53 48.48
N LEU A 24 66.20 -20.58 48.20
CA LEU A 24 65.40 -19.36 48.07
C LEU A 24 64.45 -19.15 49.27
N PRO A 25 64.38 -17.93 49.84
CA PRO A 25 63.51 -17.63 50.97
C PRO A 25 62.03 -17.79 50.59
N ARG A 26 61.19 -18.22 51.55
CA ARG A 26 59.76 -18.56 51.35
C ARG A 26 58.94 -17.48 50.62
N ALA A 27 59.30 -16.19 50.74
CA ALA A 27 58.65 -15.08 50.04
C ALA A 27 58.84 -15.10 48.52
N ALA A 28 59.98 -15.61 48.02
CA ALA A 28 60.27 -15.65 46.58
C ALA A 28 59.50 -16.75 45.83
N ARG A 29 59.06 -17.81 46.53
CA ARG A 29 58.16 -18.84 45.96
C ARG A 29 56.71 -18.38 45.85
N ALA A 30 56.26 -17.46 46.71
CA ALA A 30 54.92 -16.88 46.63
C ALA A 30 54.78 -15.91 45.44
N LEU A 31 55.83 -15.13 45.15
CA LEU A 31 55.85 -14.20 44.02
C LEU A 31 55.84 -14.90 42.65
N LEU A 32 56.45 -16.09 42.52
CA LEU A 32 56.42 -16.86 41.26
C LEU A 32 55.07 -17.58 41.00
N GLY A 33 54.28 -17.84 42.05
CA GLY A 33 52.96 -18.47 41.92
C GLY A 33 51.84 -17.52 41.48
N CYS A 34 52.01 -16.20 41.65
CA CYS A 34 51.02 -15.19 41.30
C CYS A 34 51.15 -14.66 39.86
N LEU A 35 52.31 -14.82 39.22
CA LEU A 35 52.57 -14.31 37.86
C LEU A 35 51.59 -14.85 36.78
N PRO A 36 51.20 -16.15 36.77
CA PRO A 36 50.23 -16.65 35.80
C PRO A 36 48.82 -16.05 36.03
N GLY A 37 48.45 -15.84 37.29
CA GLY A 37 47.16 -15.25 37.66
C GLY A 37 47.05 -13.78 37.27
N VAL A 38 48.10 -12.99 37.49
CA VAL A 38 48.15 -11.59 37.08
C VAL A 38 48.12 -11.45 35.55
N ALA A 39 48.85 -12.30 34.82
CA ALA A 39 48.83 -12.29 33.36
C ALA A 39 47.44 -12.62 32.78
N ALA A 40 46.72 -13.58 33.39
CA ALA A 40 45.36 -13.93 32.97
C ALA A 40 44.36 -12.78 33.22
N VAL A 41 44.47 -12.08 34.36
CA VAL A 41 43.62 -10.92 34.67
C VAL A 41 43.89 -9.77 33.70
N VAL A 42 45.16 -9.47 33.39
CA VAL A 42 45.51 -8.42 32.42
C VAL A 42 45.00 -8.76 31.02
N ALA A 43 45.10 -10.02 30.59
CA ALA A 43 44.56 -10.46 29.30
C ALA A 43 43.02 -10.32 29.23
N LEU A 44 42.31 -10.68 30.30
CA LEU A 44 40.85 -10.50 30.40
C LEU A 44 40.44 -9.03 30.34
N VAL A 45 41.14 -8.15 31.05
CA VAL A 45 40.89 -6.71 31.05
C VAL A 45 41.16 -6.11 29.66
N LEU A 46 42.26 -6.49 29.00
CA LEU A 46 42.57 -6.03 27.64
C LEU A 46 41.55 -6.54 26.61
N CYS A 47 41.09 -7.79 26.73
CA CYS A 47 40.02 -8.33 25.89
C CYS A 47 38.70 -7.58 26.11
N ALA A 48 38.32 -7.28 27.36
CA ALA A 48 37.11 -6.54 27.68
C ALA A 48 37.13 -5.11 27.09
N HIS A 49 38.24 -4.37 27.29
CA HIS A 49 38.40 -3.02 26.75
C HIS A 49 38.47 -3.00 25.22
N GLY A 50 39.06 -4.03 24.60
CA GLY A 50 39.09 -4.17 23.15
C GLY A 50 37.70 -4.42 22.55
N VAL A 51 36.86 -5.20 23.23
CA VAL A 51 35.47 -5.47 22.82
C VAL A 51 34.59 -4.23 22.99
N GLU A 52 34.77 -3.48 24.07
CA GLU A 52 34.04 -2.23 24.33
C GLU A 52 34.38 -1.14 23.30
N HIS A 53 35.67 -0.91 23.01
CA HIS A 53 36.06 0.06 21.98
C HIS A 53 35.63 -0.35 20.56
N ALA A 54 35.63 -1.64 20.24
CA ALA A 54 35.12 -2.11 18.95
C ALA A 54 33.59 -1.90 18.82
N ALA A 55 32.85 -2.10 19.91
CA ALA A 55 31.40 -1.84 19.95
C ALA A 55 31.09 -0.33 19.83
N GLU A 56 31.87 0.52 20.49
CA GLU A 56 31.71 1.98 20.47
C GLU A 56 32.08 2.58 19.10
N THR A 57 33.10 2.03 18.45
CA THR A 57 33.52 2.44 17.09
C THR A 57 32.48 2.02 16.04
N LYS A 58 31.87 0.84 16.19
CA LYS A 58 30.76 0.36 15.33
C LYS A 58 29.46 1.16 15.53
N ALA A 59 29.20 1.64 16.74
CA ALA A 59 28.06 2.53 17.03
C ALA A 59 28.24 3.94 16.42
N ARG A 60 29.48 4.45 16.34
CA ARG A 60 29.80 5.76 15.75
C ARG A 60 29.91 5.77 14.23
N THR A 61 30.11 4.62 13.58
CA THR A 61 30.19 4.49 12.11
C THR A 61 28.93 3.94 11.46
N GLY A 62 27.85 3.75 12.23
CA GLY A 62 26.52 3.55 11.67
C GLY A 62 26.12 4.80 10.90
N THR A 63 26.38 4.82 9.58
CA THR A 63 25.82 5.80 8.67
C THR A 63 24.32 5.80 8.93
N HIS A 64 23.81 6.88 9.51
CA HIS A 64 22.38 7.10 9.68
C HIS A 64 21.83 7.24 8.26
N ARG A 65 21.48 6.11 7.63
CA ARG A 65 20.80 6.12 6.35
C ARG A 65 19.48 6.83 6.63
N PRO A 66 19.24 8.03 6.07
CA PRO A 66 18.00 8.73 6.34
C PRO A 66 16.86 7.75 6.07
N ALA A 67 15.96 7.59 7.04
CA ALA A 67 14.78 6.78 6.84
C ALA A 67 14.13 7.27 5.55
N ALA A 68 13.96 6.36 4.58
CA ALA A 68 13.36 6.70 3.30
C ALA A 68 12.01 7.38 3.61
N THR A 69 11.82 8.60 3.13
CA THR A 69 10.56 9.31 3.32
C THR A 69 9.44 8.39 2.81
N PRO A 70 8.45 8.04 3.64
CA PRO A 70 7.38 7.16 3.19
C PRO A 70 6.68 7.83 2.01
N TYR A 71 6.48 7.09 0.91
CA TYR A 71 5.73 7.56 -0.25
C TYR A 71 4.28 7.80 0.13
N ALA A 72 3.97 9.04 0.49
CA ALA A 72 2.68 9.49 0.98
C ALA A 72 2.35 10.85 0.36
N ALA A 73 1.07 11.21 0.37
CA ALA A 73 0.59 12.49 -0.11
C ALA A 73 -0.24 13.18 0.97
N PRO A 74 -0.30 14.53 1.00
CA PRO A 74 -1.15 15.25 1.93
C PRO A 74 -2.62 14.91 1.70
N ARG A 75 -3.40 14.89 2.78
CA ARG A 75 -4.86 14.73 2.71
C ARG A 75 -5.45 15.93 1.95
N PRO A 76 -6.21 15.72 0.85
CA PRO A 76 -6.90 16.82 0.20
C PRO A 76 -7.98 17.41 1.11
N HIS A 77 -8.43 18.63 0.82
CA HIS A 77 -9.63 19.15 1.47
C HIS A 77 -10.83 18.26 1.12
N ILE A 78 -11.56 17.81 2.14
CA ILE A 78 -12.73 16.93 2.00
C ILE A 78 -13.90 17.60 2.71
N VAL A 79 -14.96 17.87 1.96
CA VAL A 79 -16.23 18.37 2.48
C VAL A 79 -16.87 17.25 3.32
N PRO A 80 -17.03 17.44 4.64
CA PRO A 80 -17.57 16.42 5.51
C PRO A 80 -19.07 16.22 5.25
N ARG A 81 -19.58 15.05 5.62
CA ARG A 81 -21.02 14.73 5.49
C ARG A 81 -21.93 15.76 6.15
N SER A 82 -21.52 16.34 7.28
CA SER A 82 -22.31 17.36 7.97
C SER A 82 -22.59 18.60 7.12
N GLN A 83 -21.74 18.91 6.12
CA GLN A 83 -21.93 20.07 5.25
C GLN A 83 -22.81 19.80 4.04
N TRP A 84 -22.77 18.60 3.46
CA TRP A 84 -23.53 18.30 2.24
C TRP A 84 -24.79 17.46 2.48
N LEU A 85 -24.77 16.57 3.47
CA LEU A 85 -25.88 15.67 3.79
C LEU A 85 -26.85 16.32 4.80
N GLY A 86 -26.30 16.96 5.83
CA GLY A 86 -27.07 17.64 6.87
C GLY A 86 -28.18 16.76 7.45
N ASP A 87 -29.39 17.31 7.54
CA ASP A 87 -30.57 16.66 8.13
C ASP A 87 -31.11 15.48 7.31
N ALA A 88 -30.64 15.27 6.07
CA ALA A 88 -31.01 14.10 5.28
C ALA A 88 -30.30 12.81 5.78
N ALA A 89 -29.37 12.92 6.72
CA ALA A 89 -28.70 11.77 7.31
C ALA A 89 -29.70 10.86 8.04
N ARG A 90 -29.68 9.56 7.70
CA ARG A 90 -30.47 8.54 8.39
C ARG A 90 -29.61 7.87 9.46
N LYS A 91 -30.26 7.22 10.43
CA LYS A 91 -29.56 6.34 11.36
C LYS A 91 -28.99 5.15 10.59
N GLN A 92 -27.66 5.04 10.55
CA GLN A 92 -26.98 3.96 9.86
C GLN A 92 -26.42 2.90 10.82
N PRO A 93 -26.26 1.65 10.35
CA PRO A 93 -25.44 0.67 11.05
C PRO A 93 -24.01 1.18 11.28
N ARG A 94 -23.31 0.54 12.22
CA ARG A 94 -21.90 0.88 12.47
C ARG A 94 -21.07 0.58 11.21
N PRO A 95 -20.14 1.47 10.81
CA PRO A 95 -19.28 1.21 9.67
C PRO A 95 -18.42 -0.03 9.88
N ARG A 96 -18.21 -0.78 8.80
CA ARG A 96 -17.30 -1.93 8.73
C ARG A 96 -15.95 -1.47 8.21
N TYR A 97 -14.88 -2.03 8.75
CA TYR A 97 -13.51 -1.65 8.40
C TYR A 97 -12.71 -2.86 7.98
N ASP A 98 -11.94 -2.70 6.92
CA ASP A 98 -10.89 -3.63 6.54
C ASP A 98 -9.58 -3.29 7.28
N ASP A 99 -8.62 -4.19 7.17
CA ASP A 99 -7.28 -4.05 7.76
C ASP A 99 -6.42 -2.98 7.06
N ARG A 100 -6.68 -2.69 5.78
CA ARG A 100 -5.91 -1.74 4.97
C ARG A 100 -6.63 -1.26 3.72
N VAL A 101 -6.13 -0.20 3.09
CA VAL A 101 -6.51 0.19 1.71
C VAL A 101 -5.44 -0.30 0.74
N ALA A 102 -5.80 -1.28 -0.10
CA ALA A 102 -4.91 -1.88 -1.10
C ALA A 102 -5.12 -1.32 -2.51
N ALA A 103 -6.34 -0.88 -2.85
CA ALA A 103 -6.65 -0.35 -4.17
C ALA A 103 -7.70 0.77 -4.13
N VAL A 104 -7.81 1.49 -5.23
CA VAL A 104 -8.86 2.47 -5.50
C VAL A 104 -9.64 2.02 -6.74
N PHE A 105 -10.97 2.08 -6.67
CA PHE A 105 -11.83 1.93 -7.84
C PHE A 105 -12.47 3.27 -8.19
N VAL A 106 -12.27 3.72 -9.42
CA VAL A 106 -12.88 4.93 -9.97
C VAL A 106 -14.22 4.58 -10.63
N HIS A 107 -15.23 5.36 -10.28
CA HIS A 107 -16.60 5.26 -10.76
C HIS A 107 -17.03 6.56 -11.42
N HIS A 108 -18.14 6.52 -12.14
CA HIS A 108 -19.00 7.68 -12.34
C HIS A 108 -20.34 7.45 -11.62
N THR A 109 -21.09 8.51 -11.37
CA THR A 109 -22.43 8.40 -10.75
C THR A 109 -23.54 8.18 -11.77
N ASP A 110 -23.24 8.36 -13.06
CA ASP A 110 -24.19 8.39 -14.16
C ASP A 110 -25.27 9.48 -14.00
N SER A 111 -24.89 10.60 -13.38
CA SER A 111 -25.74 11.79 -13.25
C SER A 111 -25.46 12.80 -14.37
N PRO A 112 -26.39 13.72 -14.68
CA PRO A 112 -26.14 14.79 -15.65
C PRO A 112 -24.87 15.60 -15.33
N ASN A 113 -24.18 16.09 -16.37
CA ASN A 113 -22.95 16.89 -16.24
C ASN A 113 -23.21 18.41 -16.18
N GLY A 114 -24.39 18.86 -16.61
CA GLY A 114 -24.74 20.27 -16.79
C GLY A 114 -25.14 21.00 -15.51
N TYR A 115 -24.56 20.64 -14.36
CA TYR A 115 -24.84 21.29 -13.07
C TYR A 115 -23.79 22.35 -12.72
N ASP A 116 -24.19 23.32 -11.90
CA ASP A 116 -23.29 24.25 -11.23
C ASP A 116 -22.68 23.59 -10.01
N CYS A 117 -21.39 23.82 -9.73
CA CYS A 117 -20.72 23.14 -8.61
C CYS A 117 -21.35 23.44 -7.24
N ALA A 118 -22.04 24.58 -7.10
CA ALA A 118 -22.84 24.89 -5.92
C ALA A 118 -24.02 23.94 -5.71
N ASP A 119 -24.51 23.27 -6.76
CA ASP A 119 -25.59 22.29 -6.70
C ASP A 119 -25.12 20.89 -6.31
N ALA A 120 -23.80 20.63 -6.31
CA ALA A 120 -23.27 19.30 -6.02
C ALA A 120 -23.80 18.72 -4.69
N PRO A 121 -23.87 19.48 -3.56
CA PRO A 121 -24.49 18.97 -2.34
C PRO A 121 -25.92 18.47 -2.50
N ARG A 122 -26.75 19.14 -3.31
CA ARG A 122 -28.13 18.69 -3.60
C ARG A 122 -28.12 17.38 -4.37
N ILE A 123 -27.31 17.28 -5.43
CA ILE A 123 -27.21 16.06 -6.24
C ILE A 123 -26.70 14.88 -5.41
N LEU A 124 -25.74 15.13 -4.51
CA LEU A 124 -25.24 14.11 -3.58
C LEU A 124 -26.34 13.63 -2.61
N ARG A 125 -27.21 14.53 -2.12
CA ARG A 125 -28.37 14.14 -1.29
C ARG A 125 -29.38 13.31 -2.07
N ASP A 126 -29.60 13.62 -3.35
CA ASP A 126 -30.49 12.84 -4.22
C ASP A 126 -29.91 11.42 -4.44
N LEU A 127 -28.60 11.32 -4.72
CA LEU A 127 -27.90 10.03 -4.81
C LEU A 127 -27.96 9.22 -3.51
N TYR A 128 -27.72 9.88 -2.37
CA TYR A 128 -27.81 9.26 -1.05
C TYR A 128 -29.22 8.74 -0.75
N THR A 129 -30.25 9.54 -1.05
CA THR A 129 -31.65 9.17 -0.85
C THR A 129 -32.05 7.98 -1.74
N GLY A 130 -31.63 7.97 -3.00
CA GLY A 130 -31.87 6.85 -3.90
C GLY A 130 -31.22 5.54 -3.43
N GLN A 131 -30.00 5.62 -2.88
CA GLN A 131 -29.29 4.43 -2.39
C GLN A 131 -29.81 3.94 -1.04
N THR A 132 -30.04 4.83 -0.09
CA THR A 132 -30.48 4.43 1.26
C THR A 132 -31.98 4.19 1.35
N GLY A 133 -32.79 4.86 0.52
CA GLY A 133 -34.23 4.69 0.45
C GLY A 133 -34.60 3.54 -0.49
N THR A 134 -34.51 3.78 -1.80
CA THR A 134 -35.03 2.86 -2.82
C THR A 134 -34.25 1.54 -2.90
N ARG A 135 -32.93 1.57 -2.67
CA ARG A 135 -32.08 0.36 -2.71
C ARG A 135 -31.82 -0.26 -1.34
N ASP A 136 -32.31 0.37 -0.27
CA ASP A 136 -32.15 -0.09 1.11
C ASP A 136 -30.68 -0.34 1.52
N TRP A 137 -29.76 0.47 1.01
CA TRP A 137 -28.35 0.38 1.41
C TRP A 137 -28.10 1.09 2.74
N ASP A 138 -27.18 0.53 3.54
CA ASP A 138 -26.71 1.12 4.81
C ASP A 138 -26.11 2.54 4.68
N ASP A 139 -25.73 2.98 3.49
CA ASP A 139 -25.19 4.32 3.21
C ASP A 139 -25.00 4.46 1.70
N ILE A 140 -24.55 5.64 1.26
CA ILE A 140 -23.92 5.78 -0.06
C ILE A 140 -22.78 4.74 -0.24
N GLY A 141 -22.75 4.06 -1.39
CA GLY A 141 -21.84 2.94 -1.64
C GLY A 141 -20.39 3.37 -1.86
N TYR A 142 -20.17 4.59 -2.35
CA TYR A 142 -18.83 5.14 -2.59
C TYR A 142 -18.23 5.71 -1.31
N ASN A 143 -16.91 5.58 -1.15
CA ASN A 143 -16.19 6.20 -0.03
C ASN A 143 -16.07 7.72 -0.22
N PHE A 144 -15.93 8.17 -1.46
CA PHE A 144 -15.83 9.58 -1.80
C PHE A 144 -16.53 9.89 -3.13
N VAL A 145 -16.95 11.14 -3.28
CA VAL A 145 -17.49 11.68 -4.54
C VAL A 145 -16.70 12.93 -4.92
N VAL A 146 -16.40 13.10 -6.20
CA VAL A 146 -15.67 14.25 -6.76
C VAL A 146 -16.52 14.94 -7.81
N ASP A 147 -16.76 16.24 -7.64
CA ASP A 147 -17.51 17.04 -8.62
C ASP A 147 -16.64 17.52 -9.80
N ARG A 148 -17.28 18.14 -10.80
CA ARG A 148 -16.60 18.72 -11.98
C ARG A 148 -15.64 19.87 -11.66
N CYS A 149 -15.78 20.52 -10.51
CA CYS A 149 -14.89 21.57 -10.02
C CYS A 149 -13.71 21.01 -9.20
N GLY A 150 -13.66 19.69 -8.94
CA GLY A 150 -12.62 19.05 -8.15
C GLY A 150 -12.87 19.10 -6.64
N THR A 151 -14.07 19.47 -6.19
CA THR A 151 -14.45 19.36 -4.78
C THR A 151 -14.57 17.88 -4.41
N VAL A 152 -13.92 17.48 -3.33
CA VAL A 152 -14.01 16.13 -2.78
C VAL A 152 -15.00 16.13 -1.63
N TYR A 153 -15.98 15.22 -1.69
CA TYR A 153 -16.97 15.01 -0.65
C TYR A 153 -16.74 13.67 0.03
N GLU A 154 -16.87 13.64 1.36
CA GLU A 154 -16.97 12.40 2.12
C GLU A 154 -18.24 11.66 1.70
N GLY A 155 -18.09 10.46 1.16
CA GLY A 155 -19.18 9.53 0.88
C GLY A 155 -19.48 8.72 2.13
N ARG A 156 -19.23 7.40 2.10
CA ARG A 156 -19.53 6.47 3.19
C ARG A 156 -18.91 6.89 4.54
N ALA A 157 -19.74 6.95 5.58
CA ALA A 157 -19.40 7.48 6.89
C ALA A 157 -18.26 6.72 7.59
N GLY A 158 -17.40 7.46 8.31
CA GLY A 158 -16.31 6.90 9.13
C GLY A 158 -15.05 6.51 8.34
N GLY A 159 -15.04 6.77 7.03
CA GLY A 159 -14.03 6.28 6.10
C GLY A 159 -12.90 7.21 5.75
N VAL A 160 -12.97 8.49 6.10
CA VAL A 160 -12.01 9.50 5.62
C VAL A 160 -10.58 9.01 5.85
N GLU A 161 -10.21 8.77 7.10
CA GLU A 161 -8.83 8.37 7.46
C GLU A 161 -8.66 6.85 7.66
N ARG A 162 -9.70 6.05 7.38
CA ARG A 162 -9.73 4.60 7.66
C ARG A 162 -10.08 3.79 6.41
N ALA A 163 -9.89 2.47 6.48
CA ALA A 163 -10.29 1.55 5.43
C ALA A 163 -11.76 1.12 5.62
N VAL A 164 -12.72 2.06 5.52
CA VAL A 164 -14.14 1.69 5.61
C VAL A 164 -14.55 0.91 4.37
N THR A 165 -15.23 -0.23 4.57
CA THR A 165 -15.71 -1.07 3.47
C THR A 165 -16.89 -0.40 2.77
N GLY A 166 -16.77 -0.22 1.45
CA GLY A 166 -17.80 0.35 0.59
C GLY A 166 -18.86 -0.65 0.12
N ALA A 167 -19.72 -0.18 -0.77
CA ALA A 167 -20.67 -0.99 -1.54
C ALA A 167 -20.70 -0.49 -3.00
N HIS A 168 -19.52 -0.40 -3.62
CA HIS A 168 -19.33 0.22 -4.92
C HIS A 168 -18.86 -0.75 -6.01
N THR A 169 -18.18 -1.84 -5.67
CA THR A 169 -17.62 -2.79 -6.64
C THR A 169 -17.85 -4.21 -6.15
N GLN A 170 -18.83 -4.89 -6.75
CA GLN A 170 -19.13 -6.28 -6.40
C GLN A 170 -17.88 -7.16 -6.52
N GLY A 171 -17.70 -8.03 -5.53
CA GLY A 171 -16.48 -8.84 -5.36
C GLY A 171 -15.28 -8.08 -4.77
N PHE A 172 -15.17 -6.76 -4.92
CA PHE A 172 -13.96 -6.02 -4.55
C PHE A 172 -14.21 -4.82 -3.63
N ASN A 173 -15.28 -4.84 -2.83
CA ASN A 173 -15.53 -3.81 -1.80
C ASN A 173 -14.51 -3.85 -0.66
N HIS A 174 -13.94 -5.02 -0.36
CA HIS A 174 -12.98 -5.19 0.73
C HIS A 174 -11.60 -4.68 0.35
N ARG A 175 -10.97 -3.94 1.27
CA ARG A 175 -9.63 -3.36 1.15
C ARG A 175 -9.50 -2.36 0.00
N THR A 176 -10.61 -1.76 -0.44
CA THR A 176 -10.59 -0.78 -1.53
C THR A 176 -11.30 0.50 -1.13
N THR A 177 -11.01 1.56 -1.89
CA THR A 177 -11.72 2.85 -1.77
C THR A 177 -12.39 3.16 -3.11
N GLY A 178 -13.71 3.33 -3.10
CA GLY A 178 -14.48 3.78 -4.24
C GLY A 178 -14.54 5.31 -4.33
N ILE A 179 -14.09 5.86 -5.45
CA ILE A 179 -14.17 7.29 -5.76
C ILE A 179 -15.11 7.46 -6.95
N ALA A 180 -16.26 8.11 -6.75
CA ALA A 180 -17.20 8.40 -7.83
C ALA A 180 -17.02 9.82 -8.37
N ALA A 181 -16.82 9.93 -9.69
CA ALA A 181 -16.93 11.19 -10.40
C ALA A 181 -18.42 11.54 -10.60
N LEU A 182 -18.85 12.69 -10.09
CA LEU A 182 -20.21 13.17 -10.21
C LEU A 182 -20.48 13.60 -11.67
N GLY A 183 -21.13 12.73 -12.42
CA GLY A 183 -21.38 12.90 -13.84
C GLY A 183 -21.54 11.59 -14.63
N THR A 184 -21.67 11.72 -15.95
CA THR A 184 -21.64 10.63 -16.94
C THR A 184 -20.50 10.89 -17.93
N PHE A 185 -19.56 9.95 -18.04
CA PHE A 185 -18.32 10.10 -18.81
C PHE A 185 -18.15 9.04 -19.91
N THR A 186 -19.19 8.88 -20.73
CA THR A 186 -19.16 8.01 -21.92
C THR A 186 -18.17 8.51 -22.98
N ALA A 187 -17.97 7.74 -24.06
CA ALA A 187 -17.02 8.11 -25.12
C ALA A 187 -17.33 9.51 -25.69
N GLY A 188 -16.28 10.31 -25.90
CA GLY A 188 -16.41 11.70 -26.39
C GLY A 188 -16.74 12.74 -25.33
N MET A 189 -17.15 12.34 -24.12
CA MET A 189 -17.44 13.29 -23.05
C MET A 189 -16.17 13.94 -22.49
N PRO A 190 -16.14 15.26 -22.25
CA PRO A 190 -15.02 15.91 -21.61
C PRO A 190 -14.92 15.47 -20.15
N VAL A 191 -13.69 15.22 -19.69
CA VAL A 191 -13.37 14.96 -18.28
C VAL A 191 -12.68 16.19 -17.71
N PRO A 192 -13.30 16.92 -16.76
CA PRO A 192 -12.73 18.16 -16.21
C PRO A 192 -11.34 17.95 -15.59
N ARG A 193 -10.42 18.88 -15.85
CA ARG A 193 -9.05 18.79 -15.34
C ARG A 193 -9.00 18.81 -13.81
N ALA A 194 -9.84 19.63 -13.18
CA ALA A 194 -9.94 19.73 -11.73
C ALA A 194 -10.39 18.39 -11.10
N MET A 195 -11.35 17.71 -11.71
CA MET A 195 -11.78 16.37 -11.31
C MET A 195 -10.64 15.34 -11.43
N ILE A 196 -9.91 15.31 -12.54
CA ILE A 196 -8.74 14.42 -12.72
C ILE A 196 -7.73 14.64 -11.60
N HIS A 197 -7.42 15.91 -11.29
CA HIS A 197 -6.47 16.25 -10.23
C HIS A 197 -6.97 15.82 -8.85
N ALA A 198 -8.24 16.06 -8.53
CA ALA A 198 -8.83 15.69 -7.25
C ALA A 198 -8.88 14.16 -7.05
N ILE A 199 -9.26 13.39 -8.08
CA ILE A 199 -9.21 11.92 -8.05
C ILE A 199 -7.76 11.45 -7.82
N ALA A 200 -6.79 12.04 -8.50
CA ALA A 200 -5.38 11.69 -8.34
C ALA A 200 -4.86 12.01 -6.93
N ALA A 201 -5.16 13.19 -6.39
CA ALA A 201 -4.75 13.59 -5.04
C ALA A 201 -5.37 12.71 -3.95
N LEU A 202 -6.67 12.41 -4.08
CA LEU A 202 -7.36 11.52 -3.17
C LEU A 202 -6.80 10.09 -3.24
N SER A 203 -6.53 9.59 -4.45
CA SER A 203 -5.90 8.27 -4.65
C SER A 203 -4.48 8.21 -4.07
N ALA A 204 -3.68 9.25 -4.31
CA ALA A 204 -2.32 9.37 -3.78
C ALA A 204 -2.30 9.30 -2.25
N TRP A 205 -3.22 10.03 -1.60
CA TRP A 205 -3.33 10.03 -0.14
C TRP A 205 -3.82 8.69 0.40
N LYS A 206 -4.92 8.14 -0.13
CA LYS A 206 -5.50 6.88 0.36
C LYS A 206 -4.57 5.68 0.16
N LEU A 207 -3.90 5.59 -0.98
CA LEU A 207 -2.88 4.54 -1.23
C LEU A 207 -1.58 4.81 -0.45
N GLY A 208 -1.32 6.07 -0.10
CA GLY A 208 -0.19 6.47 0.74
C GLY A 208 -0.28 5.95 2.17
N LEU A 209 -1.50 5.70 2.69
CA LEU A 209 -1.73 5.08 4.00
C LEU A 209 -1.08 3.69 4.12
N THR A 210 -0.85 3.01 3.00
CA THR A 210 -0.24 1.67 2.94
C THR A 210 1.04 1.65 2.10
N GLY A 211 1.51 2.81 1.63
CA GLY A 211 2.67 2.91 0.74
C GLY A 211 2.49 2.25 -0.62
N THR A 212 1.25 2.00 -1.05
CA THR A 212 0.94 1.40 -2.36
C THR A 212 1.26 2.38 -3.48
N ASP A 213 2.00 1.94 -4.50
CA ASP A 213 2.24 2.74 -5.71
C ASP A 213 0.97 2.75 -6.58
N PRO A 214 0.39 3.92 -6.91
CA PRO A 214 -0.80 4.02 -7.75
C PRO A 214 -0.64 3.41 -9.15
N ARG A 215 0.59 3.20 -9.61
CA ARG A 215 0.92 2.60 -10.92
C ARG A 215 1.06 1.08 -10.87
N ALA A 216 1.13 0.49 -9.68
CA ALA A 216 1.35 -0.95 -9.54
C ALA A 216 0.09 -1.77 -9.85
N SER A 217 0.28 -3.07 -10.04
CA SER A 217 -0.77 -4.08 -9.92
C SER A 217 -0.84 -4.60 -8.49
N VAL A 218 -2.03 -4.98 -8.05
CA VAL A 218 -2.32 -5.54 -6.73
C VAL A 218 -3.18 -6.79 -6.87
N ARG A 219 -3.07 -7.69 -5.89
CA ARG A 219 -3.88 -8.91 -5.80
C ARG A 219 -5.08 -8.66 -4.91
N LEU A 220 -6.28 -8.80 -5.46
CA LEU A 220 -7.56 -8.68 -4.74
C LEU A 220 -8.33 -9.99 -4.84
N VAL A 221 -9.05 -10.35 -3.78
CA VAL A 221 -9.87 -11.58 -3.75
C VAL A 221 -11.33 -11.19 -3.98
N SER A 222 -11.98 -11.82 -4.96
CA SER A 222 -13.41 -11.63 -5.19
C SER A 222 -14.21 -12.22 -4.02
N SER A 223 -14.89 -11.37 -3.26
CA SER A 223 -15.66 -11.81 -2.07
C SER A 223 -16.95 -12.54 -2.42
N ASN A 224 -17.45 -12.41 -3.65
CA ASN A 224 -18.65 -13.08 -4.13
C ASN A 224 -18.52 -13.43 -5.63
N GLY A 225 -19.51 -14.16 -6.16
CA GLY A 225 -19.55 -14.58 -7.57
C GLY A 225 -20.23 -13.59 -8.52
N LEU A 226 -20.49 -12.36 -8.09
CA LEU A 226 -21.18 -11.35 -8.90
C LEU A 226 -20.22 -10.49 -9.72
N SER A 227 -18.91 -10.58 -9.45
CA SER A 227 -17.87 -9.87 -10.20
C SER A 227 -17.47 -10.63 -11.48
N ARG A 228 -16.36 -10.21 -12.10
CA ARG A 228 -15.78 -10.85 -13.31
C ARG A 228 -15.17 -12.20 -12.97
N TYR A 229 -15.00 -12.44 -11.67
CA TYR A 229 -14.23 -13.49 -11.07
C TYR A 229 -15.13 -14.26 -10.11
N ALA A 230 -15.01 -15.59 -10.14
CA ALA A 230 -15.71 -16.45 -9.19
C ALA A 230 -15.30 -16.10 -7.74
N ALA A 231 -16.20 -16.34 -6.79
CA ALA A 231 -15.92 -16.12 -5.37
C ALA A 231 -14.63 -16.84 -4.94
N GLY A 232 -13.79 -16.17 -4.16
CA GLY A 232 -12.49 -16.68 -3.70
C GLY A 232 -11.35 -16.55 -4.72
N THR A 233 -11.64 -16.20 -5.98
CA THR A 233 -10.60 -15.99 -7.00
C THR A 233 -9.74 -14.79 -6.64
N THR A 234 -8.41 -14.96 -6.71
CA THR A 234 -7.49 -13.82 -6.62
C THR A 234 -7.23 -13.24 -8.00
N ALA A 235 -7.74 -12.03 -8.23
CA ALA A 235 -7.50 -11.24 -9.43
C ALA A 235 -6.26 -10.34 -9.28
N GLU A 236 -5.48 -10.19 -10.34
CA GLU A 236 -4.45 -9.17 -10.45
C GLU A 236 -5.05 -7.95 -11.18
N LEU A 237 -5.13 -6.81 -10.49
CA LEU A 237 -5.80 -5.60 -10.95
C LEU A 237 -4.91 -4.38 -10.71
N PRO A 238 -5.06 -3.28 -11.47
CA PRO A 238 -4.37 -2.03 -11.16
C PRO A 238 -4.69 -1.53 -9.74
N ALA A 239 -3.70 -0.99 -9.03
CA ALA A 239 -3.90 -0.36 -7.72
C ALA A 239 -4.88 0.81 -7.76
N LEU A 240 -4.99 1.46 -8.93
CA LEU A 240 -6.03 2.43 -9.25
C LEU A 240 -6.74 1.95 -10.52
N ALA A 241 -7.90 1.33 -10.34
CA ALA A 241 -8.68 0.66 -11.37
C ALA A 241 -9.97 1.42 -11.70
N GLY A 242 -10.53 1.19 -12.88
CA GLY A 242 -11.91 1.55 -13.21
C GLY A 242 -12.86 0.47 -12.69
N HIS A 243 -14.12 0.83 -12.42
CA HIS A 243 -15.11 -0.16 -12.01
C HIS A 243 -15.23 -1.33 -13.01
N ASN A 244 -15.19 -1.04 -14.31
CA ASN A 244 -15.22 -2.01 -15.39
C ASN A 244 -14.04 -3.00 -15.41
N ASP A 245 -12.91 -2.71 -14.74
CA ASP A 245 -11.79 -3.65 -14.60
C ASP A 245 -12.19 -4.85 -13.71
N GLY A 246 -12.98 -4.59 -12.66
CA GLY A 246 -13.44 -5.62 -11.70
C GLY A 246 -14.87 -6.11 -11.93
N TYR A 247 -15.71 -5.33 -12.63
CA TYR A 247 -17.14 -5.57 -12.77
C TYR A 247 -17.69 -5.37 -14.21
N MET A 248 -18.91 -5.84 -14.49
CA MET A 248 -19.46 -6.07 -15.84
C MET A 248 -20.30 -4.85 -16.18
N THR A 249 -19.62 -3.72 -16.27
CA THR A 249 -20.23 -2.40 -16.36
C THR A 249 -19.49 -1.52 -17.36
N SER A 250 -20.16 -0.49 -17.84
CA SER A 250 -19.56 0.61 -18.59
C SER A 250 -18.90 1.67 -17.69
N CYS A 251 -19.21 1.68 -16.38
CA CYS A 251 -18.63 2.58 -15.38
C CYS A 251 -17.10 2.37 -15.28
N PRO A 252 -16.25 3.42 -15.22
CA PRO A 252 -16.55 4.84 -15.02
C PRO A 252 -16.91 5.62 -16.30
N GLY A 253 -17.21 4.93 -17.39
CA GLY A 253 -17.41 5.49 -18.71
C GLY A 253 -16.10 5.55 -19.49
N ALA A 254 -16.18 5.40 -20.82
CA ALA A 254 -15.00 5.28 -21.68
C ALA A 254 -14.07 6.50 -21.61
N ALA A 255 -14.61 7.72 -21.48
CA ALA A 255 -13.77 8.92 -21.42
C ALA A 255 -12.98 9.00 -20.11
N LEU A 256 -13.62 8.74 -18.95
CA LEU A 256 -12.92 8.75 -17.67
C LEU A 256 -11.98 7.55 -17.53
N HIS A 257 -12.36 6.38 -18.05
CA HIS A 257 -11.49 5.22 -18.08
C HIS A 257 -10.18 5.50 -18.86
N ALA A 258 -10.28 6.17 -20.01
CA ALA A 258 -9.10 6.56 -20.80
C ALA A 258 -8.14 7.51 -20.06
N ARG A 259 -8.57 8.18 -18.98
CA ARG A 259 -7.72 9.04 -18.14
C ARG A 259 -7.02 8.28 -17.01
N LEU A 260 -7.36 7.02 -16.72
CA LEU A 260 -6.76 6.31 -15.58
C LEU A 260 -5.22 6.22 -15.64
N PRO A 261 -4.56 5.95 -16.79
CA PRO A 261 -3.10 5.96 -16.85
C PRO A 261 -2.50 7.30 -16.42
N GLU A 262 -3.11 8.41 -16.84
CA GLU A 262 -2.67 9.75 -16.42
C GLU A 262 -2.89 9.99 -14.93
N ILE A 263 -4.06 9.61 -14.40
CA ILE A 263 -4.39 9.75 -12.98
C ILE A 263 -3.38 8.97 -12.12
N ARG A 264 -3.01 7.74 -12.52
CA ARG A 264 -1.98 6.93 -11.85
C ARG A 264 -0.64 7.65 -11.79
N GLN A 265 -0.19 8.21 -12.91
CA GLN A 265 1.07 8.95 -12.97
C GLN A 265 1.04 10.22 -12.11
N LEU A 266 -0.07 10.97 -12.14
CA LEU A 266 -0.23 12.14 -11.29
C LEU A 266 -0.25 11.77 -9.80
N ALA A 267 -0.98 10.72 -9.42
CA ALA A 267 -1.04 10.25 -8.05
C ALA A 267 0.33 9.78 -7.52
N ALA A 268 1.10 9.05 -8.34
CA ALA A 268 2.46 8.64 -7.98
C ALA A 268 3.39 9.85 -7.77
N ARG A 269 3.32 10.88 -8.63
CA ARG A 269 4.07 12.12 -8.43
C ARG A 269 3.67 12.84 -7.14
N LEU A 270 2.38 12.89 -6.82
CA LEU A 270 1.88 13.49 -5.58
C LEU A 270 2.33 12.72 -4.32
N GLN A 271 2.64 11.43 -4.44
CA GLN A 271 3.29 10.64 -3.37
C GLN A 271 4.81 10.86 -3.28
N GLY A 272 5.39 11.75 -4.08
CA GLY A 272 6.84 11.97 -4.14
C GLY A 272 7.61 10.83 -4.82
N ARG A 273 6.93 9.97 -5.58
CA ARG A 273 7.60 8.87 -6.30
C ARG A 273 8.36 9.41 -7.52
N PRO A 274 9.53 8.82 -7.83
CA PRO A 274 10.25 9.17 -9.04
C PRO A 274 9.39 8.89 -10.29
N ALA A 275 9.63 9.67 -11.34
CA ALA A 275 9.01 9.46 -12.63
C ALA A 275 9.27 8.02 -13.09
N GLY A 276 8.19 7.32 -13.48
CA GLY A 276 8.30 6.00 -14.09
C GLY A 276 8.67 6.13 -15.56
N PRO A 277 8.99 5.02 -16.24
CA PRO A 277 9.09 5.01 -17.70
C PRO A 277 7.81 5.61 -18.29
N GLN A 278 7.94 6.63 -19.12
CA GLN A 278 6.79 7.15 -19.85
C GLN A 278 6.42 6.11 -20.93
N GLU A 279 5.23 5.52 -20.84
CA GLU A 279 4.68 4.76 -21.95
C GLU A 279 4.45 5.74 -23.11
N GLY A 280 5.40 5.72 -24.05
CA GLY A 280 5.42 6.61 -25.20
C GLY A 280 4.15 6.47 -26.02
N HIS A 281 3.33 7.52 -26.03
CA HIS A 281 2.27 7.66 -27.02
C HIS A 281 2.95 8.00 -28.36
N SER A 282 3.42 6.97 -29.06
CA SER A 282 3.78 7.07 -30.46
C SER A 282 2.53 7.46 -31.25
N ARG A 283 2.41 8.75 -31.57
CA ARG A 283 1.44 9.25 -32.54
C ARG A 283 1.77 8.61 -33.90
N ARG A 284 1.08 7.53 -34.26
CA ARG A 284 0.87 7.18 -35.66
C ARG A 284 -0.56 7.58 -36.01
N ALA A 285 -0.66 8.68 -36.73
CA ALA A 285 -1.84 9.02 -37.51
C ALA A 285 -2.00 7.95 -38.60
N GLY A 286 -3.15 7.28 -38.59
CA GLY A 286 -3.56 6.31 -39.60
C GLY A 286 -5.08 6.36 -39.66
N SER A 287 -5.59 6.91 -40.76
CA SER A 287 -6.98 7.14 -41.11
C SER A 287 -7.82 5.86 -41.14
N SER A 288 -9.04 5.90 -40.59
CA SER A 288 -10.12 5.01 -41.00
C SER A 288 -11.48 5.69 -40.86
N ASP A 289 -12.22 5.66 -41.97
CA ASP A 289 -13.55 6.17 -42.29
C ASP A 289 -14.68 5.55 -41.42
N PRO A 290 -15.85 6.21 -41.21
CA PRO A 290 -16.85 5.79 -40.24
C PRO A 290 -17.96 4.93 -40.87
N GLY A 291 -18.31 3.82 -40.23
CA GLY A 291 -19.42 2.98 -40.68
C GLY A 291 -20.09 2.21 -39.53
N ALA A 292 -21.42 2.37 -39.46
CA ALA A 292 -22.41 1.63 -38.68
C ALA A 292 -22.59 1.98 -37.18
N LEU A 293 -23.42 3.00 -36.94
CA LEU A 293 -24.15 3.21 -35.70
C LEU A 293 -25.10 2.03 -35.44
N ARG A 294 -24.91 1.33 -34.32
CA ARG A 294 -25.98 0.58 -33.64
C ARG A 294 -26.29 1.30 -32.34
N SER A 295 -27.56 1.67 -32.18
CA SER A 295 -28.08 2.33 -30.97
C SER A 295 -27.80 1.49 -29.72
N PRO A 296 -27.35 2.09 -28.61
CA PRO A 296 -27.25 1.38 -27.34
C PRO A 296 -28.65 1.11 -26.77
N PRO A 297 -28.87 -0.01 -26.05
CA PRO A 297 -30.11 -0.26 -25.36
C PRO A 297 -30.31 0.78 -24.25
N GLN A 298 -31.59 1.13 -24.03
CA GLN A 298 -32.06 2.08 -23.04
C GLN A 298 -31.65 1.70 -21.61
N ALA A 299 -31.58 2.73 -20.77
CA ALA A 299 -31.24 2.67 -19.35
C ALA A 299 -31.84 1.45 -18.64
N ALA A 300 -30.96 0.57 -18.16
CA ALA A 300 -31.37 -0.55 -17.32
C ALA A 300 -31.52 -0.07 -15.87
N ASP A 301 -32.71 -0.30 -15.35
CA ASP A 301 -33.13 -0.11 -13.98
C ASP A 301 -32.39 -1.13 -13.09
N TRP A 302 -31.30 -0.70 -12.43
CA TRP A 302 -30.43 -1.61 -11.67
C TRP A 302 -31.01 -1.94 -10.28
N ARG A 303 -31.72 -3.07 -10.20
CA ARG A 303 -32.06 -3.75 -8.93
C ARG A 303 -30.83 -4.51 -8.42
N TRP A 304 -30.31 -4.09 -7.28
CA TRP A 304 -29.26 -4.81 -6.53
C TRP A 304 -29.95 -5.60 -5.42
N GLY A 305 -29.99 -6.92 -5.53
CA GLY A 305 -30.41 -7.83 -4.45
C GLY A 305 -29.30 -8.02 -3.41
N PRO A 306 -29.63 -8.59 -2.23
CA PRO A 306 -28.76 -8.66 -1.05
C PRO A 306 -27.45 -9.45 -1.27
#